data_AF-A0A090WH81-F1
#
_entry.id   AF-A0A090WH81-F1
#
_cell.length_a   1.000
_cell.length_b   1.000
_cell.length_c   1.000
_cell.angle_alpha   90.00
_cell.angle_beta   90.00
_cell.angle_gamma   90.00
#
_symmetry.space_group_name_H-M   'P 1'
#
loop_
_entity.id
_entity.type
_entity.pdbx_description
1 polymer ?
#
loop_
_entity_poly.entity_id
_entity_poly.type
_entity_poly.pdbx_seq_one_letter_code
_entity_poly.pdbx_strand_id
1 'polypeptide(L)'
;MDISEEVLFTTLAQISKKEAQEEHKKSKQPQKSFEVIKHEQPVKKVDVQYLLERKIIEILLLYGNKVEDFEDLVYKETESGELILEPVVQKARVFEKIYLDLQEDEMEFSNPQFKHLYYTIVDKLNQSTEFELKNFINTVDADTANEITHILMEDERYNLSDWQRKNIFPKEKTHTVAQLVSETILSLRCFLIEQKVKEFQQKTIEHKSEINKSVLEEVKEYSSLKMLLSRKLNRVL
;
A
#
# COMPACT_ATOMS: atom_id res chain seq x y z
N MET A 1 69.82 -11.54 56.78
CA MET A 1 68.53 -12.15 56.38
C MET A 1 68.77 -12.72 55.00
N ASP A 2 69.12 -14.00 54.93
CA ASP A 2 69.51 -14.66 53.68
C ASP A 2 68.26 -15.12 52.94
N ILE A 3 67.94 -14.42 51.86
CA ILE A 3 66.85 -14.79 50.96
C ILE A 3 67.43 -15.89 50.05
N SER A 4 66.92 -17.12 50.15
CA SER A 4 67.42 -18.24 49.35
C SER A 4 67.04 -18.05 47.86
N GLU A 5 67.90 -18.53 46.96
CA GLU A 5 67.68 -18.46 45.50
C GLU A 5 66.34 -19.10 45.09
N GLU A 6 65.87 -20.11 45.82
CA GLU A 6 64.55 -20.72 45.62
C GLU A 6 63.38 -19.73 45.80
N VAL A 7 63.51 -18.75 46.71
CA VAL A 7 62.51 -17.69 46.89
C VAL A 7 62.54 -16.70 45.73
N LEU A 8 63.71 -16.45 45.12
CA LEU A 8 63.83 -15.61 43.92
C LEU A 8 63.22 -16.30 42.69
N PHE A 9 63.43 -17.61 42.51
CA PHE A 9 62.81 -18.36 41.41
C PHE A 9 61.30 -18.49 41.56
N THR A 10 60.79 -18.67 42.78
CA THR A 10 59.34 -18.76 43.03
C THR A 10 58.63 -17.41 42.91
N THR A 11 59.25 -16.30 43.31
CA THR A 11 58.70 -14.96 43.07
C THR A 11 58.71 -14.58 41.61
N LEU A 12 59.76 -14.93 40.85
CA LEU A 12 59.83 -14.68 39.40
C LEU A 12 58.79 -15.50 38.63
N ALA A 13 58.54 -16.75 39.04
CA ALA A 13 57.47 -17.58 38.48
C ALA A 13 56.06 -17.08 38.85
N GLN A 14 55.86 -16.48 40.02
CA GLN A 14 54.59 -15.85 40.40
C GLN A 14 54.33 -14.57 39.63
N ILE A 15 55.37 -13.77 39.36
CA ILE A 15 55.27 -12.56 38.52
C ILE A 15 54.93 -12.94 37.08
N SER A 16 55.60 -13.94 36.48
CA SER A 16 55.30 -14.34 35.10
C SER A 16 53.89 -14.94 34.95
N LYS A 17 53.40 -15.68 35.97
CA LYS A 17 52.04 -16.23 35.98
C LYS A 17 50.97 -15.15 36.14
N LYS A 18 51.30 -14.06 36.84
CA LYS A 18 50.43 -12.88 37.02
C LYS A 18 50.41 -12.00 35.77
N GLU A 19 51.55 -11.81 35.11
CA GLU A 19 51.65 -11.14 33.80
C GLU A 19 50.90 -11.93 32.72
N ALA A 20 51.06 -13.25 32.66
CA ALA A 20 50.32 -14.09 31.73
C ALA A 20 48.79 -14.08 31.99
N GLN A 21 48.35 -13.99 33.24
CA GLN A 21 46.92 -13.84 33.57
C GLN A 21 46.37 -12.44 33.26
N GLU A 22 47.17 -11.38 33.40
CA GLU A 22 46.79 -10.02 33.03
C GLU A 22 46.76 -9.83 31.50
N GLU A 23 47.66 -10.47 30.75
CA GLU A 23 47.61 -10.52 29.28
C GLU A 23 46.42 -11.35 28.77
N HIS A 24 46.10 -12.48 29.42
CA HIS A 24 44.90 -13.27 29.08
C HIS A 24 43.57 -12.56 29.44
N LYS A 25 43.57 -11.63 30.40
CA LYS A 25 42.42 -10.75 30.67
C LYS A 25 42.30 -9.62 29.65
N LYS A 26 43.41 -9.12 29.10
CA LYS A 26 43.40 -8.12 28.02
C LYS A 26 43.10 -8.71 26.64
N SER A 27 43.38 -10.00 26.42
CA SER A 27 43.11 -10.67 25.12
C SER A 27 41.72 -11.30 24.97
N LYS A 28 40.89 -11.29 26.02
CA LYS A 28 39.46 -11.62 25.94
C LYS A 28 38.59 -10.37 25.80
N GLN A 29 38.90 -9.53 24.81
CA GLN A 29 37.81 -8.76 24.20
C GLN A 29 37.09 -9.72 23.25
N PRO A 30 35.77 -9.92 23.36
CA PRO A 30 35.05 -10.62 22.31
C PRO A 30 35.33 -9.85 21.02
N GLN A 31 35.92 -10.54 20.06
CA GLN A 31 36.09 -10.05 18.71
C GLN A 31 34.68 -9.65 18.26
N LYS A 32 34.39 -8.34 18.29
CA LYS A 32 33.14 -7.81 17.76
C LYS A 32 33.16 -8.22 16.30
N SER A 33 32.41 -9.27 15.98
CA SER A 33 32.03 -9.61 14.62
C SER A 33 31.71 -8.29 13.94
N PHE A 34 32.33 -8.01 12.80
CA PHE A 34 32.05 -6.82 12.01
C PHE A 34 30.53 -6.64 11.95
N GLU A 35 30.01 -5.71 12.74
CA GLU A 35 28.63 -5.29 12.63
C GLU A 35 28.62 -4.56 11.30
N VAL A 36 28.18 -5.27 10.27
CA VAL A 36 27.78 -4.63 9.04
C VAL A 36 26.71 -3.65 9.47
N ILE A 37 27.07 -2.38 9.63
CA ILE A 37 26.12 -1.29 9.67
C ILE A 37 25.49 -1.33 8.29
N LYS A 38 24.44 -2.15 8.15
CA LYS A 38 23.46 -1.95 7.11
C LYS A 38 23.03 -0.53 7.35
N HIS A 39 23.46 0.38 6.48
CA HIS A 39 22.72 1.58 6.27
C HIS A 39 21.35 1.06 5.83
N GLU A 40 20.44 0.91 6.79
CA GLU A 40 19.03 0.77 6.48
C GLU A 40 18.73 2.06 5.74
N GLN A 41 18.79 1.99 4.41
CA GLN A 41 18.33 3.09 3.58
C GLN A 41 16.95 3.41 4.13
N PRO A 42 16.66 4.68 4.46
CA PRO A 42 15.37 5.04 5.02
C PRO A 42 14.34 4.44 4.06
N VAL A 43 13.56 3.48 4.57
CA VAL A 43 12.58 2.76 3.76
C VAL A 43 11.71 3.85 3.15
N LYS A 44 11.85 4.10 1.84
CA LYS A 44 11.07 5.13 1.17
C LYS A 44 9.62 4.84 1.52
N LYS A 45 8.99 5.80 2.21
CA LYS A 45 7.59 5.68 2.60
C LYS A 45 6.82 5.47 1.31
N VAL A 46 6.33 4.25 1.13
CA VAL A 46 5.65 3.85 -0.09
C VAL A 46 4.38 4.69 -0.18
N ASP A 47 4.24 5.44 -1.27
CA ASP A 47 3.01 6.18 -1.52
C ASP A 47 1.94 5.20 -2.00
N VAL A 48 1.09 4.79 -1.07
CA VAL A 48 0.00 3.83 -1.34
C VAL A 48 -1.02 4.42 -2.30
N GLN A 49 -1.29 5.72 -2.21
CA GLN A 49 -2.23 6.40 -3.09
C GLN A 49 -1.74 6.36 -4.53
N TYR A 50 -0.48 6.77 -4.73
CA TYR A 50 0.17 6.75 -6.03
C TYR A 50 0.11 5.36 -6.67
N LEU A 51 0.37 4.30 -5.90
CA LEU A 51 0.32 2.93 -6.43
C LEU A 51 -1.09 2.50 -6.84
N LEU A 52 -2.10 2.85 -6.05
CA LEU A 52 -3.50 2.53 -6.35
C LEU A 52 -4.00 3.33 -7.55
N GLU A 53 -3.73 4.63 -7.60
CA GLU A 53 -4.03 5.50 -8.73
C GLU A 53 -3.37 4.98 -10.01
N ARG A 54 -2.07 4.65 -9.95
CA ARG A 54 -1.36 4.04 -11.08
C ARG A 54 -2.02 2.74 -11.53
N LYS A 55 -2.42 1.88 -10.58
CA LYS A 55 -3.09 0.61 -10.91
C LYS A 55 -4.44 0.82 -11.58
N ILE A 56 -5.19 1.86 -11.21
CA ILE A 56 -6.43 2.22 -11.92
C ILE A 56 -6.14 2.60 -13.37
N ILE A 57 -5.13 3.44 -13.63
CA ILE A 57 -4.72 3.81 -15.00
C ILE A 57 -4.32 2.57 -15.81
N GLU A 58 -3.55 1.68 -15.20
CA GLU A 58 -3.13 0.42 -15.82
C GLU A 58 -4.32 -0.47 -16.18
N ILE A 59 -5.28 -0.65 -15.26
CA ILE A 59 -6.51 -1.42 -15.51
C ILE A 59 -7.30 -0.82 -16.67
N LEU A 60 -7.41 0.52 -16.75
CA LEU A 60 -8.08 1.20 -17.85
C LEU A 60 -7.37 0.96 -19.20
N LEU A 61 -6.04 1.02 -19.22
CA LEU A 61 -5.24 0.78 -20.43
C LEU A 61 -5.34 -0.67 -20.93
N LEU A 62 -5.33 -1.64 -20.02
CA LEU A 62 -5.29 -3.07 -20.37
C LEU A 62 -6.68 -3.66 -20.58
N TYR A 63 -7.64 -3.26 -19.75
CA TYR A 63 -8.94 -3.92 -19.65
C TYR A 63 -10.12 -2.97 -19.81
N GLY A 64 -9.92 -1.67 -20.03
CA GLY A 64 -10.98 -0.66 -20.06
C GLY A 64 -12.17 -1.04 -20.94
N ASN A 65 -11.90 -1.54 -22.16
CA ASN A 65 -12.95 -1.94 -23.12
C ASN A 65 -13.56 -3.34 -22.88
N LYS A 66 -13.06 -4.10 -21.89
CA LYS A 66 -13.57 -5.42 -21.58
C LYS A 66 -14.90 -5.30 -20.86
N VAL A 67 -15.85 -6.15 -21.22
CA VAL A 67 -17.14 -6.27 -20.52
C VAL A 67 -17.02 -7.36 -19.46
N GLU A 68 -17.40 -7.03 -18.24
CA GLU A 68 -17.32 -7.92 -17.08
C GLU A 68 -18.64 -7.86 -16.29
N ASP A 69 -18.86 -8.88 -15.47
CA ASP A 69 -19.98 -8.95 -14.53
C ASP A 69 -19.48 -8.50 -13.15
N PHE A 70 -19.95 -7.35 -12.68
CA PHE A 70 -19.60 -6.77 -11.39
C PHE A 70 -20.66 -7.07 -10.34
N GLU A 71 -20.26 -7.49 -9.16
CA GLU A 71 -21.17 -7.74 -8.03
C GLU A 71 -21.14 -6.54 -7.07
N ASP A 72 -22.25 -5.81 -7.01
CA ASP A 72 -22.46 -4.71 -6.07
C ASP A 72 -23.47 -5.10 -4.99
N LEU A 73 -23.37 -4.49 -3.81
CA LEU A 73 -24.31 -4.72 -2.70
C LEU A 73 -25.28 -3.55 -2.61
N VAL A 74 -26.59 -3.82 -2.70
CA VAL A 74 -27.65 -2.81 -2.62
C VAL A 74 -28.56 -3.09 -1.44
N TYR A 75 -29.08 -2.03 -0.82
CA TYR A 75 -30.13 -2.17 0.20
C TYR A 75 -31.47 -2.44 -0.48
N LYS A 76 -32.13 -3.53 -0.09
CA LYS A 76 -33.50 -3.83 -0.49
C LYS A 76 -34.40 -3.91 0.73
N GLU A 77 -35.60 -3.38 0.58
CA GLU A 77 -36.65 -3.48 1.59
C GLU A 77 -37.30 -4.87 1.49
N THR A 78 -37.32 -5.58 2.62
CA THR A 78 -38.01 -6.86 2.77
C THR A 78 -39.51 -6.65 2.95
N GLU A 79 -40.30 -7.72 2.80
CA GLU A 79 -41.76 -7.68 3.02
C GLU A 79 -42.16 -7.21 4.44
N SER A 80 -41.24 -7.28 5.40
CA SER A 80 -41.39 -6.78 6.77
C SER A 80 -40.98 -5.31 6.97
N GLY A 81 -40.53 -4.62 5.92
CA GLY A 81 -40.05 -3.24 5.99
C GLY A 81 -38.62 -3.07 6.51
N GLU A 82 -37.85 -4.16 6.66
CA GLU A 82 -36.45 -4.11 7.06
C GLU A 82 -35.53 -3.99 5.82
N LEU A 83 -34.51 -3.13 5.89
CA LEU A 83 -33.50 -2.98 4.84
C LEU A 83 -32.38 -4.01 5.00
N ILE A 84 -32.23 -4.91 4.03
CA ILE A 84 -31.14 -5.90 3.98
C ILE A 84 -30.21 -5.63 2.79
N LEU A 85 -28.92 -5.98 2.93
CA LEU A 85 -27.95 -5.91 1.84
C LEU A 85 -28.05 -7.18 0.98
N GLU A 86 -28.34 -7.01 -0.30
CA GLU A 86 -28.33 -8.10 -1.28
C GLU A 86 -27.31 -7.85 -2.40
N PRO A 87 -26.60 -8.90 -2.85
CA PRO A 87 -25.73 -8.81 -4.02
C PRO A 87 -26.56 -8.71 -5.31
N VAL A 88 -26.18 -7.78 -6.18
CA VAL A 88 -26.73 -7.60 -7.52
C VAL A 88 -25.59 -7.59 -8.51
N VAL A 89 -25.70 -8.45 -9.52
CA VAL A 89 -24.73 -8.54 -10.61
C VAL A 89 -25.12 -7.56 -11.71
N GLN A 90 -24.19 -6.70 -12.10
CA GLN A 90 -24.34 -5.72 -13.16
C GLN A 90 -23.27 -5.93 -14.22
N LYS A 91 -23.69 -6.04 -15.47
CA LYS A 91 -22.78 -6.19 -16.60
C LYS A 91 -22.43 -4.81 -17.16
N ALA A 92 -21.15 -4.47 -17.15
CA ALA A 92 -20.66 -3.16 -17.62
C ALA A 92 -19.28 -3.30 -18.25
N ARG A 93 -18.86 -2.30 -19.04
CA ARG A 93 -17.45 -2.19 -19.41
C ARG A 93 -16.64 -1.76 -18.20
N VAL A 94 -15.40 -2.22 -18.12
CA VAL A 94 -14.50 -1.91 -17.00
C VAL A 94 -14.34 -0.40 -16.81
N PHE A 95 -14.18 0.35 -17.90
CA PHE A 95 -14.02 1.80 -17.79
C PHE A 95 -15.28 2.51 -17.30
N GLU A 96 -16.47 2.02 -17.67
CA GLU A 96 -17.75 2.56 -17.22
C GLU A 96 -17.92 2.34 -15.72
N LYS A 97 -17.61 1.12 -15.24
CA LYS A 97 -17.64 0.79 -13.81
C LYS A 97 -16.67 1.65 -13.02
N ILE A 98 -15.41 1.76 -13.46
CA ILE A 98 -14.42 2.63 -12.81
C ILE A 98 -14.89 4.08 -12.80
N TYR A 99 -15.40 4.57 -13.93
CA TYR A 99 -15.91 5.94 -14.02
C TYR A 99 -17.04 6.21 -13.03
N LEU A 100 -18.06 5.34 -12.98
CA LEU A 100 -19.19 5.44 -12.05
C LEU A 100 -18.70 5.39 -10.60
N ASP A 101 -17.89 4.40 -10.25
CA ASP A 101 -17.39 4.23 -8.88
C ASP A 101 -16.55 5.41 -8.39
N LEU A 102 -15.79 6.06 -9.29
CA LEU A 102 -15.02 7.25 -8.96
C LEU A 102 -15.92 8.49 -8.83
N GLN A 103 -16.93 8.63 -9.69
CA GLN A 103 -17.87 9.76 -9.65
C GLN A 103 -18.81 9.71 -8.45
N GLU A 104 -19.33 8.53 -8.10
CA GLU A 104 -20.24 8.35 -6.95
C GLU A 104 -19.63 8.85 -5.64
N ASP A 105 -18.32 8.67 -5.47
CA ASP A 105 -17.59 9.09 -4.26
C ASP A 105 -16.88 10.44 -4.43
N GLU A 106 -17.08 11.13 -5.55
CA GLU A 106 -16.36 12.37 -5.92
C GLU A 106 -14.82 12.23 -5.79
N MET A 107 -14.29 11.04 -6.09
CA MET A 107 -12.86 10.77 -5.97
C MET A 107 -12.09 11.40 -7.13
N GLU A 108 -11.03 12.11 -6.78
CA GLU A 108 -10.12 12.74 -7.73
C GLU A 108 -8.68 12.21 -7.58
N PHE A 109 -8.01 12.01 -8.71
CA PHE A 109 -6.59 11.66 -8.72
C PHE A 109 -5.74 12.79 -8.13
N SER A 110 -4.92 12.46 -7.14
CA SER A 110 -3.98 13.41 -6.54
C SER A 110 -2.81 13.74 -7.46
N ASN A 111 -2.40 12.79 -8.31
CA ASN A 111 -1.35 13.01 -9.29
C ASN A 111 -1.93 13.69 -10.56
N PRO A 112 -1.46 14.91 -10.94
CA PRO A 112 -1.94 15.61 -12.13
C PRO A 112 -1.75 14.81 -13.43
N GLN A 113 -0.68 14.03 -13.53
CA GLN A 113 -0.38 13.20 -14.70
C GLN A 113 -1.38 12.06 -14.83
N PHE A 114 -1.70 11.38 -13.72
CA PHE A 114 -2.71 10.32 -13.71
C PHE A 114 -4.11 10.88 -13.96
N LYS A 115 -4.42 12.07 -13.42
CA LYS A 115 -5.65 12.79 -13.75
C LYS A 115 -5.79 13.04 -15.25
N HIS A 116 -4.75 13.58 -15.89
CA HIS A 116 -4.75 13.81 -17.33
C HIS A 116 -4.90 12.52 -18.15
N LEU A 117 -4.14 11.48 -17.79
CA LEU A 117 -4.23 10.17 -18.42
C LEU A 117 -5.62 9.56 -18.29
N TYR A 118 -6.21 9.60 -17.10
CA TYR A 118 -7.54 9.09 -16.83
C TYR A 118 -8.57 9.68 -17.79
N TYR A 119 -8.65 11.02 -17.88
CA TYR A 119 -9.61 11.67 -18.77
C TYR A 119 -9.35 11.35 -20.24
N THR A 120 -8.08 11.35 -20.66
CA THR A 120 -7.72 11.02 -22.05
C THR A 120 -8.12 9.59 -22.42
N ILE A 121 -7.89 8.63 -21.52
CA ILE A 121 -8.24 7.22 -21.72
C ILE A 121 -9.76 7.04 -21.75
N VAL A 122 -10.47 7.63 -20.78
CA VAL A 122 -11.94 7.53 -20.69
C VAL A 122 -12.62 8.17 -21.90
N ASP A 123 -12.15 9.35 -22.34
CA ASP A 123 -12.66 10.00 -23.55
C ASP A 123 -12.47 9.10 -24.79
N LYS A 124 -11.28 8.51 -24.92
CA LYS A 124 -11.00 7.58 -26.03
C LYS A 124 -11.89 6.33 -25.99
N LEU A 125 -12.10 5.76 -24.81
CA LEU A 125 -12.94 4.57 -24.59
C LEU A 125 -14.43 4.85 -24.80
N ASN A 126 -14.88 6.08 -24.56
CA ASN A 126 -16.25 6.51 -24.86
C ASN A 126 -16.48 6.69 -26.37
N GLN A 127 -15.49 7.21 -27.10
CA GLN A 127 -15.63 7.50 -28.53
C GLN A 127 -15.46 6.27 -29.43
N SER A 128 -14.67 5.28 -28.99
CA SER A 128 -14.34 4.11 -29.80
C SER A 128 -14.94 2.83 -29.25
N THR A 129 -15.55 2.02 -30.11
CA THR A 129 -16.01 0.67 -29.75
C THR A 129 -14.86 -0.33 -29.68
N GLU A 130 -13.78 -0.07 -30.42
CA GLU A 130 -12.56 -0.85 -30.41
C GLU A 130 -11.42 -0.01 -29.83
N PHE A 131 -10.94 -0.40 -28.65
CA PHE A 131 -9.78 0.22 -28.02
C PHE A 131 -8.55 -0.66 -28.24
N GLU A 132 -7.62 -0.17 -29.05
CA GLU A 132 -6.32 -0.80 -29.22
C GLU A 132 -5.24 0.09 -28.59
N LEU A 133 -4.59 -0.45 -27.55
CA LEU A 133 -3.54 0.25 -26.79
C LEU A 133 -2.42 0.79 -27.70
N LYS A 134 -2.01 0.03 -28.73
CA LYS A 134 -0.96 0.46 -29.67
C LYS A 134 -1.37 1.70 -30.45
N ASN A 135 -2.60 1.73 -30.96
CA ASN A 135 -3.11 2.88 -31.69
C ASN A 135 -3.26 4.08 -30.76
N PHE A 136 -3.71 3.84 -29.52
CA PHE A 136 -3.81 4.89 -28.52
C PHE A 136 -2.46 5.56 -28.22
N ILE A 137 -1.41 4.76 -27.96
CA ILE A 137 -0.05 5.27 -27.72
C ILE A 137 0.46 6.11 -28.91
N ASN A 138 0.12 5.74 -30.14
CA ASN A 138 0.52 6.49 -31.34
C ASN A 138 -0.28 7.79 -31.55
N THR A 139 -1.41 7.98 -30.86
CA THR A 139 -2.28 9.17 -31.00
C THR A 139 -2.05 10.23 -29.94
N VAL A 140 -1.45 9.88 -28.81
CA VAL A 140 -1.14 10.82 -27.72
C VAL A 140 0.21 11.50 -27.95
N ASP A 141 0.48 12.57 -27.21
CA ASP A 141 1.78 13.24 -27.24
C ASP A 141 2.90 12.34 -26.68
N ALA A 142 4.15 12.68 -27.00
CA ALA A 142 5.31 11.88 -26.65
C ALA A 142 5.49 11.69 -25.13
N ASP A 143 5.14 12.70 -24.32
CA ASP A 143 5.29 12.63 -22.87
C ASP A 143 4.26 11.66 -22.27
N THR A 144 3.00 11.77 -22.71
CA THR A 144 1.92 10.84 -22.35
C THR A 144 2.22 9.41 -22.80
N ALA A 145 2.74 9.21 -24.02
CA ALA A 145 3.14 7.90 -24.54
C ALA A 145 4.26 7.25 -23.70
N ASN A 146 5.26 8.04 -23.30
CA ASN A 146 6.36 7.59 -22.44
C ASN A 146 5.84 7.17 -21.06
N GLU A 147 4.92 7.95 -20.47
CA GLU A 147 4.32 7.63 -19.17
C GLU A 147 3.52 6.33 -19.22
N ILE A 148 2.68 6.15 -20.26
CA ILE A 148 1.94 4.89 -20.48
C ILE A 148 2.91 3.71 -20.55
N THR A 149 3.98 3.86 -21.33
CA THR A 149 4.99 2.80 -21.48
C THR A 149 5.67 2.50 -20.13
N HIS A 150 6.00 3.52 -19.34
CA HIS A 150 6.60 3.37 -18.03
C HIS A 150 5.67 2.62 -17.05
N ILE A 151 4.39 3.00 -17.00
CA ILE A 151 3.37 2.34 -16.17
C ILE A 151 3.30 0.84 -16.50
N LEU A 152 3.25 0.50 -17.79
CA LEU A 152 3.15 -0.89 -18.25
C LEU A 152 4.44 -1.69 -17.98
N MET A 153 5.61 -1.09 -18.14
CA MET A 153 6.91 -1.73 -17.88
C MET A 153 7.23 -1.91 -16.39
N GLU A 154 6.67 -1.08 -15.51
CA GLU A 154 6.85 -1.25 -14.07
C GLU A 154 6.05 -2.45 -13.52
N ASP A 155 4.88 -2.76 -14.08
CA ASP A 155 4.06 -3.89 -13.63
C ASP A 155 4.80 -5.23 -13.81
N GLU A 156 5.46 -5.43 -14.96
CA GLU A 156 6.30 -6.62 -15.22
C GLU A 156 7.40 -6.82 -14.16
N ARG A 157 7.94 -5.74 -13.58
CA ARG A 157 9.02 -5.79 -12.59
C ARG A 157 8.56 -6.12 -11.17
N TYR A 158 7.34 -5.74 -10.79
CA TYR A 158 6.81 -5.95 -9.42
C TYR A 158 5.85 -7.14 -9.30
N ASN A 159 5.47 -7.79 -10.40
CA ASN A 159 4.59 -8.95 -10.42
C ASN A 159 5.16 -10.23 -9.75
N LEU A 160 6.42 -10.27 -9.32
CA LEU A 160 7.01 -11.45 -8.66
C LEU A 160 7.10 -11.38 -7.13
N SER A 161 6.96 -10.22 -6.49
CA SER A 161 7.11 -10.14 -5.02
C SER A 161 6.39 -8.91 -4.45
N ASP A 162 5.74 -9.07 -3.29
CA ASP A 162 5.29 -8.00 -2.38
C ASP A 162 3.86 -7.44 -2.48
N TRP A 163 2.89 -8.17 -3.02
CA TRP A 163 1.47 -7.84 -2.75
C TRP A 163 1.03 -8.28 -1.34
N GLN A 164 1.47 -9.47 -0.90
CA GLN A 164 1.16 -10.06 0.42
C GLN A 164 1.52 -9.16 1.63
N ARG A 165 2.50 -8.27 1.48
CA ARG A 165 2.94 -7.35 2.56
C ARG A 165 2.13 -6.05 2.64
N LYS A 166 1.31 -5.73 1.64
CA LYS A 166 0.58 -4.45 1.54
C LYS A 166 -0.92 -4.59 1.82
N ASN A 167 -1.32 -5.61 2.59
CA ASN A 167 -2.73 -5.95 2.87
C ASN A 167 -3.58 -6.23 1.62
N ILE A 168 -2.96 -6.51 0.48
CA ILE A 168 -3.64 -7.05 -0.68
C ILE A 168 -3.21 -8.51 -0.78
N PHE A 169 -4.09 -9.44 -0.40
CA PHE A 169 -3.79 -10.86 -0.52
C PHE A 169 -4.08 -11.29 -1.96
N PRO A 170 -3.06 -11.57 -2.80
CA PRO A 170 -3.31 -12.19 -4.09
C PRO A 170 -3.77 -13.60 -3.77
N LYS A 171 -5.04 -13.89 -4.01
CA LYS A 171 -5.49 -15.29 -4.04
C LYS A 171 -4.86 -15.89 -5.28
N GLU A 172 -4.10 -16.97 -5.09
CA GLU A 172 -3.48 -17.65 -6.21
C GLU A 172 -4.54 -18.11 -7.22
N LYS A 173 -4.30 -17.73 -8.49
CA LYS A 173 -4.80 -18.37 -9.71
C LYS A 173 -6.31 -18.39 -9.90
N THR A 174 -6.92 -17.19 -10.03
CA THR A 174 -7.87 -16.76 -11.08
C THR A 174 -8.62 -15.51 -10.60
N HIS A 175 -7.93 -14.36 -10.47
CA HIS A 175 -8.64 -13.10 -10.26
C HIS A 175 -9.32 -12.70 -11.58
N THR A 176 -10.64 -12.52 -11.56
CA THR A 176 -11.35 -11.92 -12.68
C THR A 176 -10.99 -10.44 -12.78
N VAL A 177 -11.13 -9.86 -13.96
CA VAL A 177 -10.91 -8.41 -14.13
C VAL A 177 -11.88 -7.63 -13.26
N ALA A 178 -13.13 -8.10 -13.13
CA ALA A 178 -14.11 -7.52 -12.21
C ALA A 178 -13.58 -7.41 -10.77
N GLN A 179 -13.05 -8.51 -10.22
CA GLN A 179 -12.53 -8.53 -8.86
C GLN A 179 -11.33 -7.60 -8.69
N LEU A 180 -10.41 -7.57 -9.66
CA LEU A 180 -9.25 -6.68 -9.64
C LEU A 180 -9.68 -5.20 -9.57
N VAL A 181 -10.66 -4.81 -10.40
CA VAL A 181 -11.23 -3.45 -10.41
C VAL A 181 -11.84 -3.12 -9.04
N SER A 182 -12.77 -3.96 -8.57
CA SER A 182 -13.46 -3.74 -7.30
C SER A 182 -12.50 -3.66 -6.12
N GLU A 183 -11.51 -4.56 -6.04
CA GLU A 183 -10.51 -4.53 -4.96
C GLU A 183 -9.63 -3.28 -5.01
N THR A 184 -9.24 -2.83 -6.21
CA THR A 184 -8.40 -1.63 -6.38
C THR A 184 -9.14 -0.38 -5.94
N ILE A 185 -10.38 -0.21 -6.41
CA ILE A 185 -11.24 0.93 -6.05
C ILE A 185 -11.57 0.93 -4.56
N LEU A 186 -11.99 -0.21 -4.00
CA LEU A 186 -12.28 -0.34 -2.56
C LEU A 186 -11.03 -0.07 -1.71
N SER A 187 -9.84 -0.46 -2.18
CA SER A 187 -8.59 -0.16 -1.50
C SER A 187 -8.28 1.33 -1.50
N LEU A 188 -8.51 2.02 -2.62
CA LEU A 188 -8.36 3.47 -2.71
C LEU A 188 -9.34 4.17 -1.77
N ARG A 189 -10.62 3.79 -1.78
CA ARG A 189 -11.66 4.29 -0.86
C ARG A 189 -11.23 4.13 0.60
N CYS A 190 -10.81 2.93 1.00
CA CYS A 190 -10.32 2.66 2.36
C CYS A 190 -9.18 3.59 2.74
N PHE A 191 -8.21 3.76 1.85
CA PHE A 191 -7.03 4.58 2.10
C PHE A 191 -7.38 6.08 2.23
N LEU A 192 -8.25 6.60 1.37
CA LEU A 192 -8.71 7.99 1.44
C LEU A 192 -9.52 8.26 2.72
N ILE A 193 -10.38 7.33 3.11
CA ILE A 193 -11.10 7.40 4.40
C ILE A 193 -10.12 7.42 5.56
N GLU A 194 -9.07 6.59 5.54
CA GLU A 194 -8.04 6.62 6.58
C GLU A 194 -7.30 7.96 6.65
N GLN A 195 -7.01 8.59 5.51
CA GLN A 195 -6.42 9.93 5.50
C GLN A 195 -7.38 10.95 6.11
N LYS A 196 -8.66 10.92 5.75
CA LYS A 196 -9.68 11.82 6.30
C LYS A 196 -9.85 11.66 7.81
N VAL A 197 -9.91 10.43 8.31
CA VAL A 197 -9.96 10.16 9.75
C VAL A 197 -8.74 10.74 10.46
N LYS A 198 -7.53 10.58 9.91
CA LYS A 198 -6.30 11.16 10.48
C LYS A 198 -6.33 12.69 10.47
N GLU A 199 -6.84 13.30 9.40
CA GLU A 199 -7.02 14.76 9.28
C GLU A 199 -7.93 15.29 10.39
N PHE A 200 -9.08 14.65 10.61
CA PHE A 200 -10.04 15.03 11.66
C PHE A 200 -9.49 14.82 13.07
N GLN A 201 -8.77 13.72 13.30
CA GLN A 201 -8.07 13.48 14.57
C GLN A 201 -7.07 14.59 14.87
N GLN A 202 -6.29 15.03 13.88
CA GLN A 202 -5.32 16.10 14.06
C GLN A 202 -6.00 17.44 14.39
N LYS A 203 -7.06 17.81 13.67
CA LYS A 203 -7.86 19.02 13.96
C LYS A 203 -8.40 19.03 15.40
N THR A 204 -8.85 17.88 15.89
CA THR A 204 -9.34 17.72 17.27
C THR A 204 -8.23 17.92 18.32
N ILE A 205 -7.00 17.52 18.01
CA ILE A 205 -5.83 17.68 18.90
C ILE A 205 -5.35 19.14 18.95
N GLU A 206 -5.47 19.87 17.85
CA GLU A 206 -5.07 21.28 17.74
C GLU A 206 -6.09 22.22 18.42
N HIS A 207 -7.38 21.89 18.37
CA HIS A 207 -8.48 22.66 18.97
C HIS A 207 -9.04 22.00 20.25
N LYS A 208 -8.18 21.69 21.23
CA LYS A 208 -8.60 21.06 22.51
C LYS A 208 -9.62 21.85 23.32
N SER A 209 -9.75 23.15 23.06
CA SER A 209 -10.61 24.08 23.78
C SER A 209 -12.06 24.09 23.29
N GLU A 210 -12.34 23.48 22.13
CA GLU A 210 -13.67 23.47 21.51
C GLU A 210 -14.35 22.10 21.69
N ILE A 211 -15.67 22.11 21.84
CA ILE A 211 -16.47 20.88 21.90
C ILE A 211 -16.54 20.29 20.49
N ASN A 212 -15.57 19.44 20.15
CA ASN A 212 -15.42 18.80 18.84
C ASN A 212 -16.43 17.66 18.59
N LYS A 213 -17.68 17.83 19.04
CA LYS A 213 -18.72 16.77 18.97
C LYS A 213 -19.04 16.38 17.53
N SER A 214 -19.14 17.35 16.61
CA SER A 214 -19.34 17.11 15.17
C SER A 214 -18.18 16.31 14.55
N VAL A 215 -16.94 16.70 14.84
CA VAL A 215 -15.73 16.05 14.30
C VAL A 215 -15.59 14.62 14.83
N LEU A 216 -15.94 14.39 16.10
CA LEU A 216 -15.93 13.05 16.69
C LEU A 216 -17.04 12.14 16.12
N GLU A 217 -18.19 12.72 15.77
CA GLU A 217 -19.29 12.02 15.09
C GLU A 217 -18.87 11.61 13.67
N GLU A 218 -18.27 12.52 12.91
CA GLU A 218 -17.67 12.23 11.59
C GLU A 218 -16.61 11.11 11.69
N VAL A 219 -15.69 11.18 12.66
CA VAL A 219 -14.67 10.13 12.87
C VAL A 219 -15.32 8.76 13.13
N LYS A 220 -16.42 8.72 13.90
CA LYS A 220 -17.15 7.48 14.19
C LYS A 220 -17.85 6.94 12.93
N GLU A 221 -18.45 7.81 12.13
CA GLU A 221 -19.10 7.44 10.86
C GLU A 221 -18.09 6.88 9.86
N TYR A 222 -16.98 7.59 9.62
CA TYR A 222 -15.91 7.14 8.72
C TYR A 222 -15.23 5.86 9.20
N SER A 223 -15.05 5.67 10.52
CA SER A 223 -14.53 4.42 11.08
C SER A 223 -15.49 3.24 10.85
N SER A 224 -16.80 3.48 10.98
CA SER A 224 -17.82 2.46 10.70
C SER A 224 -17.85 2.09 9.22
N LEU A 225 -17.74 3.07 8.33
CA LEU A 225 -17.62 2.87 6.88
C LEU A 225 -16.35 2.07 6.53
N LYS A 226 -15.21 2.40 7.13
CA LYS A 226 -13.96 1.64 6.99
C LYS A 226 -14.15 0.18 7.40
N MET A 227 -14.83 -0.08 8.51
CA MET A 227 -15.10 -1.44 8.99
C MET A 227 -15.95 -2.23 7.98
N LEU A 228 -16.96 -1.59 7.40
CA LEU A 228 -17.81 -2.18 6.37
C LEU A 228 -17.01 -2.51 5.10
N LEU A 229 -16.18 -1.58 4.62
CA LEU A 229 -15.33 -1.79 3.45
C LEU A 229 -14.28 -2.88 3.66
N SER A 230 -13.69 -2.96 4.85
CA SER A 230 -12.71 -4.00 5.20
C SER A 230 -13.33 -5.39 5.19
N ARG A 231 -14.59 -5.51 5.67
CA ARG A 231 -15.39 -6.74 5.56
C ARG A 231 -15.69 -7.09 4.10
N LYS A 232 -16.06 -6.11 3.25
CA LYS A 232 -16.25 -6.33 1.81
C LYS A 232 -14.98 -6.86 1.13
N LEU A 233 -13.81 -6.39 1.56
CA LEU A 233 -12.50 -6.84 1.09
C LEU A 233 -12.05 -8.18 1.69
N ASN A 234 -12.84 -8.83 2.55
CA ASN A 234 -12.44 -10.00 3.35
C ASN A 234 -11.09 -9.81 4.09
N ARG A 235 -10.76 -8.57 4.48
CA ARG A 235 -9.54 -8.27 5.22
C ARG A 235 -9.81 -8.44 6.71
N VAL A 236 -8.93 -9.19 7.39
CA VAL A 236 -8.89 -9.21 8.86
C VAL A 236 -8.37 -7.85 9.33
N LEU A 237 -9.13 -7.19 10.20
CA LEU A 237 -8.79 -5.89 10.80
C LEU A 237 -7.73 -6.02 11.90
#